data_AF-A0A4R1QID0-F1
#
_entry.id   AF-A0A4R1QID0-F1
#
_cell.length_a   1.000
_cell.length_b   1.000
_cell.length_c   1.000
_cell.angle_alpha   90.00
_cell.angle_beta   90.00
_cell.angle_gamma   90.00
#
_symmetry.space_group_name_H-M   'P 1'
#
loop_
_entity.id
_entity.type
_entity.pdbx_description
1 polymer ?
#
loop_
_entity_poly.entity_id
_entity_poly.type
_entity_poly.pdbx_seq_one_letter_code
_entity_poly.pdbx_strand_id
1 'polypeptide(L)'
;MGSERSEWFYDSQFTQPIREEYIPGNGQTVYARRVPNRYTVRFSANGGAGSMDSLNSEYGQQFQLPAARFTRTGYTFTGWSTRPDGPVEYQNGQTVRNLTVEDGGVVNLYAAWKSDSAMEQLSQSFAGYDRQNYIGEDWNALEAAYEAGRAGIEAAAVAALIWKMTRKKQ
;
A
#
# COMPACT_ATOMS: atom_id res chain seq x y z
N MET A 1 21.02 -8.58 -6.32
CA MET A 1 21.57 -9.13 -5.06
C MET A 1 20.69 -8.64 -3.92
N GLY A 2 20.32 -9.48 -2.96
CA GLY A 2 19.75 -9.03 -1.68
C GLY A 2 18.33 -9.49 -1.31
N SER A 3 17.92 -10.73 -1.60
CA SER A 3 16.63 -11.28 -1.13
C SER A 3 16.75 -12.52 -0.24
N GLU A 4 17.98 -12.94 0.00
CA GLU A 4 18.35 -14.13 0.75
C GLU A 4 19.61 -13.81 1.55
N ARG A 5 19.69 -14.33 2.77
CA ARG A 5 20.91 -14.37 3.57
C ARG A 5 21.58 -15.73 3.47
N SER A 6 22.89 -15.76 3.69
CA SER A 6 23.66 -17.00 3.76
C SER A 6 23.78 -17.44 5.21
N GLU A 7 23.33 -18.65 5.51
CA GLU A 7 23.64 -19.34 6.78
C GLU A 7 24.71 -20.39 6.51
N TRP A 8 25.77 -20.40 7.32
CA TRP A 8 26.93 -21.28 7.17
C TRP A 8 26.91 -22.42 8.18
N PHE A 9 27.41 -23.60 7.78
CA PHE A 9 27.37 -24.84 8.55
C PHE A 9 28.68 -25.62 8.42
N TYR A 10 29.05 -26.38 9.46
CA TYR A 10 30.20 -27.28 9.44
C TYR A 10 29.93 -28.58 8.67
N ASP A 11 28.66 -28.94 8.49
CA ASP A 11 28.24 -30.18 7.85
C ASP A 11 27.31 -29.94 6.66
N SER A 12 27.30 -30.89 5.72
CA SER A 12 26.47 -30.83 4.52
C SER A 12 24.98 -31.07 4.79
N GLN A 13 24.60 -31.51 5.99
CA GLN A 13 23.21 -31.71 6.39
C GLN A 13 22.61 -30.46 7.06
N PHE A 14 23.40 -29.38 7.20
CA PHE A 14 22.99 -28.11 7.80
C PHE A 14 22.48 -28.25 9.25
N THR A 15 23.10 -29.11 10.04
CA THR A 15 22.71 -29.39 11.43
C THR A 15 23.54 -28.63 12.46
N GLN A 16 24.76 -28.21 12.11
CA GLN A 16 25.70 -27.52 12.98
C GLN A 16 26.00 -26.11 12.42
N PRO A 17 25.22 -25.08 12.83
CA PRO A 17 25.39 -23.73 12.31
C PRO A 17 26.67 -23.08 12.81
N ILE A 18 27.37 -22.40 11.90
CA ILE A 18 28.49 -21.51 12.20
C ILE A 18 27.91 -20.15 12.58
N ARG A 19 28.17 -19.72 13.81
CA ARG A 19 27.87 -18.35 14.25
C ARG A 19 29.04 -17.45 13.84
N GLU A 20 28.76 -16.21 13.42
CA GLU A 20 29.76 -15.25 12.91
C GLU A 20 31.00 -15.10 13.80
N GLU A 21 30.86 -15.41 15.08
CA GLU A 21 31.89 -15.36 16.12
C GLU A 21 33.07 -16.32 15.88
N TYR A 22 32.95 -17.31 14.98
CA TYR A 22 34.01 -18.28 14.72
C TYR A 22 34.05 -18.71 13.24
N ILE A 23 34.68 -17.91 12.38
CA ILE A 23 35.06 -18.38 11.05
C ILE A 23 36.25 -19.32 11.20
N PRO A 24 36.14 -20.62 10.85
CA PRO A 24 37.24 -21.54 11.02
C PRO A 24 38.42 -21.18 10.11
N GLY A 25 39.58 -20.93 10.71
CA GLY A 25 40.85 -20.90 10.00
C GLY A 25 41.35 -22.31 9.68
N ASN A 26 42.23 -22.43 8.66
CA ASN A 26 42.94 -23.66 8.23
C ASN A 26 42.22 -24.58 7.22
N GLY A 27 41.64 -24.03 6.15
CA GLY A 27 41.20 -24.85 5.00
C GLY A 27 40.01 -25.77 5.28
N GLN A 28 39.20 -25.46 6.30
CA GLN A 28 37.95 -26.17 6.55
C GLN A 28 36.95 -25.95 5.42
N THR A 29 36.36 -27.05 4.93
CA THR A 29 35.18 -27.00 4.07
C THR A 29 33.97 -26.60 4.91
N VAL A 30 33.25 -25.57 4.47
CA VAL A 30 32.00 -25.12 5.07
C VAL A 30 30.89 -25.18 4.04
N TYR A 31 29.66 -25.35 4.51
CA TYR A 31 28.47 -25.47 3.66
C TYR A 31 27.57 -24.26 3.86
N ALA A 32 27.15 -23.61 2.78
CA ALA A 32 26.20 -22.50 2.82
C ALA A 32 24.80 -22.97 2.42
N ARG A 33 23.80 -22.49 3.14
CA ARG A 33 22.40 -22.54 2.72
C ARG A 33 21.87 -21.13 2.50
N ARG A 34 21.14 -20.93 1.41
CA ARG A 34 20.37 -19.71 1.15
C ARG A 34 19.09 -19.76 1.95
N VAL A 35 18.83 -18.72 2.74
CA VAL A 35 17.62 -18.58 3.54
C VAL A 35 16.89 -17.29 3.14
N PRO A 36 15.58 -17.34 2.88
CA PRO A 36 14.82 -16.15 2.55
C PRO A 36 14.88 -15.08 3.65
N ASN A 37 14.95 -13.82 3.23
CA ASN A 37 14.90 -12.69 4.15
C ASN A 37 13.52 -12.63 4.83
N ARG A 38 13.50 -12.32 6.12
CA ARG A 38 12.26 -12.20 6.91
C ARG A 38 11.90 -10.75 7.12
N TYR A 39 10.62 -10.43 7.16
CA TYR A 39 10.16 -9.08 7.45
C TYR A 39 8.82 -9.07 8.18
N THR A 40 8.54 -7.94 8.81
CA THR A 40 7.30 -7.70 9.54
C THR A 40 6.49 -6.60 8.88
N VAL A 41 5.22 -6.86 8.63
CA VAL A 41 4.22 -5.89 8.18
C VAL A 41 3.47 -5.37 9.40
N ARG A 42 3.44 -4.04 9.56
CA ARG A 42 2.70 -3.34 10.62
C ARG A 42 1.58 -2.52 10.00
N PHE A 43 0.46 -2.44 10.70
CA PHE A 43 -0.72 -1.72 10.25
C PHE A 43 -0.94 -0.48 11.13
N SER A 44 -1.11 0.67 10.48
CA SER A 44 -1.44 1.93 11.13
C SER A 44 -2.85 2.37 10.76
N ALA A 45 -3.65 2.74 11.76
CA ALA A 45 -4.98 3.30 11.54
C ALA A 45 -4.95 4.67 10.84
N ASN A 46 -3.79 5.34 10.83
CA ASN A 46 -3.53 6.58 10.08
C ASN A 46 -4.63 7.64 10.24
N GLY A 47 -4.82 8.12 11.48
CA GLY A 47 -5.88 9.06 11.84
C GLY A 47 -7.26 8.42 12.09
N GLY A 48 -7.38 7.09 11.91
CA GLY A 48 -8.50 6.29 12.42
C GLY A 48 -8.25 5.74 13.84
N ALA A 49 -9.15 4.87 14.28
CA ALA A 49 -9.14 4.17 15.55
C ALA A 49 -9.17 2.64 15.36
N GLY A 50 -8.65 1.91 16.34
CA GLY A 50 -8.55 0.44 16.35
C GLY A 50 -7.09 -0.05 16.35
N SER A 51 -6.91 -1.37 16.41
CA SER A 51 -5.60 -2.03 16.39
C SER A 51 -5.65 -3.30 15.54
N MET A 52 -4.51 -3.66 14.96
CA MET A 52 -4.32 -4.90 14.22
C MET A 52 -2.96 -5.50 14.57
N ASP A 53 -2.90 -6.83 14.65
CA ASP A 53 -1.65 -7.54 14.88
C ASP A 53 -0.71 -7.38 13.67
N SER A 54 0.59 -7.35 13.94
CA SER A 54 1.59 -7.39 12.89
C SER A 54 1.64 -8.77 12.22
N LEU A 55 2.00 -8.80 10.95
CA LEU A 55 2.17 -10.03 10.18
C LEU A 55 3.64 -10.26 9.86
N ASN A 56 4.15 -11.48 10.08
CA ASN A 56 5.49 -11.85 9.66
C ASN A 56 5.43 -12.63 8.35
N SER A 57 6.31 -12.31 7.40
CA SER A 57 6.42 -13.00 6.13
C SER A 57 7.88 -13.16 5.72
N GLU A 58 8.13 -14.12 4.84
CA GLU A 58 9.43 -14.34 4.23
C GLU A 58 9.44 -13.86 2.77
N TYR A 59 10.62 -13.49 2.28
CA TYR A 59 10.81 -13.21 0.87
C TYR A 59 10.49 -14.47 0.06
N GLY A 60 9.79 -14.29 -1.05
CA GLY A 60 9.32 -15.36 -1.90
C GLY A 60 7.96 -15.94 -1.48
N GLN A 61 7.47 -15.68 -0.26
CA GLN A 61 6.17 -16.15 0.21
C GLN A 61 5.03 -15.21 -0.20
N GLN A 62 3.94 -15.78 -0.72
CA GLN A 62 2.67 -15.06 -0.89
C GLN A 62 1.83 -15.17 0.38
N PHE A 63 1.16 -14.08 0.74
CA PHE A 63 0.20 -14.07 1.84
C PHE A 63 -0.92 -13.06 1.57
N GLN A 64 -2.06 -13.26 2.23
CA GLN A 64 -3.20 -12.36 2.13
C GLN A 64 -3.11 -11.30 3.24
N LEU A 65 -3.29 -10.03 2.89
CA LEU A 65 -3.46 -8.97 3.89
C LEU A 65 -4.74 -9.24 4.70
N PRO A 66 -4.71 -9.12 6.03
CA PRO A 66 -5.91 -9.27 6.84
C PRO A 66 -6.93 -8.18 6.49
N ALA A 67 -8.21 -8.49 6.71
CA ALA A 67 -9.26 -7.49 6.59
C ALA A 67 -9.00 -6.32 7.57
N ALA A 68 -9.10 -5.09 7.08
CA ALA A 68 -8.95 -3.90 7.89
C ALA A 68 -9.96 -3.88 9.05
N ARG A 69 -9.47 -3.64 10.27
CA ARG A 69 -10.27 -3.53 11.51
C ARG A 69 -10.27 -2.11 12.08
N PHE A 70 -9.88 -1.14 11.26
CA PHE A 70 -9.87 0.26 11.64
C PHE A 70 -11.17 0.95 11.27
N THR A 71 -11.50 1.99 12.03
CA THR A 71 -12.65 2.86 11.76
C THR A 71 -12.22 4.32 11.84
N ARG A 72 -12.86 5.20 11.06
CA ARG A 72 -12.62 6.64 11.13
C ARG A 72 -13.93 7.37 10.83
N THR A 73 -14.48 8.05 11.82
CA THR A 73 -15.79 8.71 11.70
C THR A 73 -15.82 9.72 10.54
N GLY A 74 -16.79 9.57 9.64
CA GLY A 74 -16.94 10.42 8.45
C GLY A 74 -16.01 10.06 7.29
N TYR A 75 -15.35 8.90 7.37
CA TYR A 75 -14.48 8.39 6.33
C TYR A 75 -14.71 6.91 6.06
N THR A 76 -14.58 6.53 4.79
CA THR A 76 -14.57 5.15 4.33
C THR A 76 -13.13 4.68 4.10
N PHE A 77 -12.78 3.49 4.58
CA PHE A 77 -11.49 2.83 4.31
C PHE A 77 -11.41 2.43 2.83
N THR A 78 -10.32 2.78 2.15
CA THR A 78 -10.15 2.49 0.71
C THR A 78 -9.01 1.53 0.40
N GLY A 79 -8.13 1.24 1.36
CA GLY A 79 -6.99 0.36 1.18
C GLY A 79 -5.79 0.77 2.02
N TRP A 80 -4.62 0.31 1.62
CA TRP A 80 -3.35 0.52 2.32
C TRP A 80 -2.36 1.29 1.45
N SER A 81 -1.63 2.20 2.07
CA SER A 81 -0.49 2.90 1.46
C SER A 81 0.80 2.56 2.21
N THR A 82 1.95 2.62 1.53
CA THR A 82 3.25 2.50 2.21
C THR A 82 3.70 3.80 2.88
N ARG A 83 2.94 4.88 2.68
CA ARG A 83 3.17 6.21 3.28
C ARG A 83 1.88 6.75 3.91
N PRO A 84 1.96 7.56 4.99
CA PRO A 84 0.78 8.13 5.64
C PRO A 84 -0.16 8.89 4.68
N ASP A 85 0.42 9.69 3.78
CA ASP A 85 -0.32 10.49 2.78
C ASP A 85 -0.07 10.01 1.35
N GLY A 86 0.27 8.72 1.18
CA GLY A 86 0.52 8.13 -0.13
C GLY A 86 -0.74 7.67 -0.84
N PRO A 87 -0.63 7.32 -2.14
CA PRO A 87 -1.73 6.68 -2.85
C PRO A 87 -2.03 5.29 -2.26
N VAL A 88 -3.23 4.78 -2.54
CA VAL A 88 -3.58 3.38 -2.24
C VAL A 88 -2.72 2.47 -3.12
N GLU A 89 -1.93 1.61 -2.50
CA GLU A 89 -1.07 0.65 -3.18
C GLU A 89 -1.59 -0.78 -3.05
N TYR A 90 -2.28 -1.09 -1.94
CA TYR A 90 -2.84 -2.41 -1.70
C TYR A 90 -4.31 -2.36 -1.28
N GLN A 91 -5.12 -3.22 -1.88
CA GLN A 91 -6.54 -3.36 -1.56
C GLN A 91 -6.74 -4.15 -0.26
N ASN A 92 -7.91 -3.99 0.35
CA ASN A 92 -8.29 -4.80 1.51
C ASN A 92 -8.33 -6.30 1.14
N GLY A 93 -7.70 -7.16 1.94
CA GLY A 93 -7.69 -8.59 1.63
C GLY A 93 -6.84 -9.00 0.43
N GLN A 94 -6.01 -8.10 -0.12
CA GLN A 94 -5.18 -8.41 -1.29
C GLN A 94 -4.11 -9.46 -0.95
N THR A 95 -3.90 -10.41 -1.86
CA THR A 95 -2.71 -11.29 -1.85
C THR A 95 -1.50 -10.52 -2.34
N VAL A 96 -0.46 -10.45 -1.51
CA VAL A 96 0.79 -9.73 -1.78
C VAL A 96 2.01 -10.64 -1.62
N ARG A 97 3.16 -10.17 -2.09
CA ARG A 97 4.45 -10.86 -2.05
C ARG A 97 5.58 -9.83 -2.02
N ASN A 98 6.67 -10.15 -1.32
CA ASN A 98 7.94 -9.40 -1.34
C ASN A 98 7.77 -7.90 -1.06
N LEU A 99 7.12 -7.54 0.04
CA LEU A 99 6.91 -6.12 0.39
C LEU A 99 8.21 -5.39 0.75
N THR A 100 9.26 -6.11 1.13
CA THR A 100 10.62 -5.58 1.25
C THR A 100 11.64 -6.67 0.90
N VAL A 101 12.83 -6.22 0.51
CA VAL A 101 14.02 -7.07 0.30
C VAL A 101 14.90 -7.12 1.55
N GLU A 102 14.68 -6.24 2.52
CA GLU A 102 15.51 -6.10 3.72
C GLU A 102 15.24 -7.24 4.71
N ASP A 103 16.30 -7.91 5.17
CA ASP A 103 16.20 -8.90 6.24
C ASP A 103 16.00 -8.22 7.59
N GLY A 104 14.99 -8.67 8.33
CA GLY A 104 14.49 -7.98 9.52
C GLY A 104 13.73 -6.67 9.21
N GLY A 105 13.43 -6.39 7.94
CA GLY A 105 12.76 -5.16 7.52
C GLY A 105 11.37 -5.01 8.13
N VAL A 106 10.95 -3.76 8.35
CA VAL A 106 9.60 -3.43 8.83
C VAL A 106 8.87 -2.61 7.77
N VAL A 107 7.81 -3.18 7.22
CA VAL A 107 6.93 -2.50 6.27
C VAL A 107 5.73 -1.95 7.02
N ASN A 108 5.54 -0.62 6.98
CA ASN A 108 4.37 0.01 7.58
C ASN A 108 3.32 0.27 6.50
N LEU A 109 2.13 -0.31 6.69
CA LEU A 109 0.96 -0.06 5.87
C LEU A 109 0.01 0.87 6.62
N TYR A 110 -0.28 2.02 6.01
CA TYR A 110 -1.12 3.07 6.55
C TYR A 110 -2.49 2.96 5.91
N ALA A 111 -3.54 2.99 6.74
CA ALA A 111 -4.90 3.01 6.25
C ALA A 111 -5.14 4.27 5.40
N ALA A 112 -5.59 4.07 4.17
CA ALA A 112 -6.03 5.14 3.30
C ALA A 112 -7.53 5.36 3.50
N TRP A 113 -7.91 6.64 3.59
CA TRP A 113 -9.25 7.05 3.97
C TRP A 113 -9.82 8.01 2.95
N LYS A 114 -11.12 7.88 2.70
CA LYS A 114 -11.87 8.79 1.86
C LYS A 114 -12.98 9.45 2.66
N SER A 115 -13.06 10.79 2.63
CA SER A 115 -14.11 11.53 3.32
C SER A 115 -15.47 11.26 2.68
N ASP A 116 -16.43 10.86 3.50
CA ASP A 116 -17.80 10.58 3.06
C ASP A 116 -18.50 11.88 2.64
N SER A 117 -18.27 12.99 3.37
CA SER A 117 -18.82 14.29 3.02
C SER A 117 -18.24 14.86 1.72
N ALA A 118 -16.95 14.63 1.44
CA ALA A 118 -16.36 15.03 0.17
C ALA A 118 -16.95 14.24 -1.00
N MET A 119 -17.26 12.97 -0.79
CA MET A 119 -17.95 12.13 -1.77
C MET A 119 -19.38 12.59 -2.04
N GLU A 120 -20.10 12.96 -0.99
CA GLU A 120 -21.45 13.52 -1.10
C GLU A 120 -21.44 14.84 -1.87
N GLN A 121 -20.54 15.77 -1.52
CA GLN A 121 -20.39 17.05 -2.22
C GLN A 121 -20.02 16.86 -3.70
N LEU A 122 -19.13 15.90 -4.00
CA LEU A 122 -18.76 15.56 -5.37
C LEU A 122 -19.97 15.01 -6.15
N SER A 123 -20.76 14.13 -5.54
CA SER A 123 -21.97 13.57 -6.15
C SER A 123 -23.04 14.63 -6.40
N GLN A 124 -23.30 15.50 -5.42
CA GLN A 124 -24.25 16.61 -5.54
C GLN A 124 -23.82 17.62 -6.60
N SER A 125 -22.52 17.96 -6.65
CA SER A 125 -21.98 18.82 -7.70
C SER A 125 -22.20 18.21 -9.07
N PHE A 126 -21.91 16.92 -9.26
CA PHE A 126 -22.14 16.22 -10.52
C PHE A 126 -23.62 16.18 -10.93
N ALA A 127 -24.53 15.85 -9.99
CA ALA A 127 -25.96 15.74 -10.25
C ALA A 127 -26.64 17.08 -10.59
N GLY A 128 -26.09 18.20 -10.13
CA GLY A 128 -26.61 19.55 -10.40
C GLY A 128 -26.31 20.10 -11.79
N TYR A 129 -25.50 19.42 -12.60
CA TYR A 129 -25.18 19.87 -13.96
C TYR A 129 -26.11 19.23 -15.01
N ASP A 130 -26.82 20.06 -15.77
CA ASP A 130 -27.73 19.62 -16.83
C ASP A 130 -26.98 19.31 -18.14
N ARG A 131 -27.13 18.06 -18.61
CA ARG A 131 -26.59 17.52 -19.87
C ARG A 131 -26.83 18.39 -21.09
N GLN A 132 -27.87 19.20 -21.07
CA GLN A 132 -28.26 20.05 -22.19
C GLN A 132 -27.32 21.24 -22.45
N ASN A 133 -26.44 21.60 -21.51
CA ASN A 133 -25.58 22.79 -21.62
C ASN A 133 -24.10 22.51 -21.98
N TYR A 134 -23.73 21.27 -22.31
CA TYR A 134 -22.35 20.96 -22.72
C TYR A 134 -22.29 20.08 -23.96
N ILE A 135 -21.21 20.23 -24.73
CA ILE A 135 -20.85 19.35 -25.84
C ILE A 135 -20.33 18.00 -25.31
N GLY A 136 -20.52 16.92 -26.07
CA GLY A 136 -20.24 15.55 -25.61
C GLY A 136 -18.81 15.28 -25.09
N GLU A 137 -17.80 15.99 -25.60
CA GLU A 137 -16.42 15.86 -25.13
C GLU A 137 -16.21 16.43 -23.72
N ASP A 138 -16.87 17.54 -23.38
CA ASP A 138 -16.77 18.15 -22.06
C ASP A 138 -17.46 17.29 -20.99
N TRP A 139 -18.55 16.61 -21.35
CA TRP A 139 -19.23 15.65 -20.48
C TRP A 139 -18.40 14.41 -20.16
N ASN A 140 -17.78 13.80 -21.18
CA ASN A 140 -16.93 12.62 -20.97
C ASN A 140 -15.72 12.95 -20.08
N ALA A 141 -15.15 14.15 -20.22
CA ALA A 141 -14.07 14.61 -19.34
C ALA A 141 -14.54 14.84 -17.89
N LEU A 142 -15.77 15.31 -17.71
CA LEU A 142 -16.37 15.58 -16.39
C LEU A 142 -16.73 14.26 -15.67
N GLU A 143 -17.27 13.29 -16.40
CA GLU A 143 -17.53 11.93 -15.90
C GLU A 143 -16.21 11.20 -15.59
N ALA A 144 -15.19 11.32 -16.44
CA ALA A 144 -13.87 10.76 -16.16
C ALA A 144 -13.20 11.41 -14.92
N ALA A 145 -13.37 12.71 -14.71
CA ALA A 145 -12.86 13.41 -13.53
C ALA A 145 -13.63 13.05 -12.25
N TYR A 146 -14.95 12.86 -12.35
CA TYR A 146 -15.78 12.33 -11.26
C TYR A 146 -15.33 10.91 -10.90
N GLU A 147 -15.17 10.02 -11.88
CA GLU A 147 -14.69 8.66 -11.66
C GLU A 147 -13.24 8.63 -11.13
N ALA A 148 -12.36 9.53 -11.58
CA ALA A 148 -11.02 9.69 -11.03
C ALA A 148 -11.04 10.19 -9.57
N GLY A 149 -11.91 11.16 -9.25
CA GLY A 149 -12.16 11.60 -7.88
C GLY A 149 -12.76 10.48 -7.01
N ARG A 150 -13.57 9.60 -7.61
CA ARG A 150 -14.09 8.38 -6.98
C ARG A 150 -12.99 7.34 -6.73
N ALA A 151 -12.03 7.21 -7.64
CA ALA A 151 -10.96 6.22 -7.57
C ALA A 151 -9.76 6.65 -6.70
N GLY A 152 -9.42 7.94 -6.63
CA GLY A 152 -8.02 8.34 -6.35
C GLY A 152 -7.70 9.24 -5.15
N ILE A 153 -8.65 9.68 -4.32
CA ILE A 153 -8.36 10.66 -3.23
C ILE A 153 -7.67 11.94 -3.78
N GLU A 154 -8.31 12.66 -4.69
CA GLU A 154 -7.92 14.05 -4.95
C GLU A 154 -9.14 14.96 -4.95
N ALA A 155 -9.41 15.55 -3.79
CA ALA A 155 -10.19 16.79 -3.70
C ALA A 155 -9.60 17.89 -4.61
N ALA A 156 -8.31 17.79 -4.98
CA ALA A 156 -7.63 18.65 -5.92
C ALA A 156 -8.16 18.51 -7.37
N ALA A 157 -8.58 17.32 -7.81
CA ALA A 157 -9.14 17.14 -9.15
C ALA A 157 -10.46 17.91 -9.34
N VAL A 158 -11.27 17.96 -8.28
CA VAL A 158 -12.56 18.68 -8.24
C VAL A 158 -12.34 20.19 -8.25
N ALA A 159 -11.39 20.69 -7.44
CA ALA A 159 -11.02 22.11 -7.42
C ALA A 159 -10.37 22.58 -8.74
N ALA A 160 -9.56 21.74 -9.37
CA ALA A 160 -8.98 22.00 -10.69
C ALA A 160 -10.06 22.01 -11.80
N LEU A 161 -11.10 21.19 -11.68
CA LEU A 161 -12.28 21.24 -12.56
C LEU A 161 -13.03 22.57 -12.41
N ILE A 162 -13.35 22.97 -11.17
CA ILE A 162 -14.01 24.24 -10.84
C ILE A 162 -13.22 25.44 -11.38
N TRP A 163 -11.89 25.43 -11.22
CA TRP A 163 -11.01 26.47 -11.72
C TRP A 163 -10.98 26.53 -13.26
N LYS A 164 -10.89 25.39 -13.96
CA LYS A 164 -10.90 25.34 -15.43
C LYS A 164 -12.23 25.82 -16.03
N MET A 165 -13.35 25.57 -15.36
CA MET A 165 -14.70 25.95 -15.82
C MET A 165 -14.96 27.46 -15.73
N THR A 166 -14.32 28.18 -14.83
CA THR A 166 -14.56 29.64 -14.66
C THR A 166 -13.94 30.47 -15.79
N ARG A 167 -12.96 29.92 -16.53
CA ARG A 167 -12.24 30.64 -17.61
C ARG A 167 -12.88 30.55 -19.00
N LYS A 168 -13.77 29.60 -19.28
CA LYS A 168 -14.33 29.38 -20.63
C LYS A 168 -15.65 30.11 -20.91
N LYS A 169 -16.21 30.85 -19.94
CA LYS A 169 -17.28 31.82 -20.22
C LYS A 169 -16.67 33.13 -20.76
N GLN A 170 -16.17 33.12 -21.98
CA GLN A 170 -16.05 34.28 -22.86
C GLN A 170 -16.27 33.85 -24.31
#